data_AF-A0AAW3B017-F1
#
_entry.id   AF-A0AAW3B017-F1
#
_cell.length_a   1.000
_cell.length_b   1.000
_cell.length_c   1.000
_cell.angle_alpha   90.00
_cell.angle_beta   90.00
_cell.angle_gamma   90.00
#
_symmetry.space_group_name_H-M   'P 1'
#
loop_
_entity.id
_entity.type
_entity.pdbx_description
1 polymer ?
#
loop_
_entity_poly.entity_id
_entity_poly.type
_entity_poly.pdbx_seq_one_letter_code
_entity_poly.pdbx_strand_id
1 'polypeptide(L)'
;MFRFTAPALKKLQPLGQRVLVKRTQAAKQTKAGVLIPEQVAGKINEGTVVAVATGSKDWTPTVKVGDMVLLPEYGGSSVKVEGEEFFLYEEGALLGVLCN
;
A
#
# COMPACT_ATOMS: atom_id res chain seq x y z
N MET A 1 6.40 -7.60 -27.95
CA MET A 1 6.51 -8.21 -26.61
C MET A 1 5.95 -7.19 -25.61
N PHE A 2 4.80 -7.49 -25.03
CA PHE A 2 3.82 -6.50 -24.53
C PHE A 2 4.28 -5.78 -23.25
N ARG A 3 4.39 -4.44 -23.30
CA ARG A 3 4.46 -3.56 -22.12
C ARG A 3 3.03 -3.16 -21.75
N PHE A 4 2.39 -3.92 -20.87
CA PHE A 4 1.16 -3.48 -20.18
C PHE A 4 1.56 -2.71 -18.92
N THR A 5 1.85 -1.42 -19.07
CA THR A 5 2.01 -0.49 -17.95
C THR A 5 0.63 0.01 -17.52
N ALA A 6 0.09 -0.56 -16.44
CA ALA A 6 -0.95 0.11 -15.66
C ALA A 6 -0.35 1.40 -15.04
N PRO A 7 -1.15 2.47 -14.83
CA PRO A 7 -0.65 3.76 -14.37
C PRO A 7 -0.40 3.73 -12.86
N ALA A 8 0.58 2.95 -12.43
CA ALA A 8 1.20 3.09 -11.13
C ALA A 8 2.33 4.11 -11.28
N LEU A 9 2.47 5.05 -10.32
CA LEU A 9 3.58 6.02 -10.19
C LEU A 9 4.65 5.85 -11.27
N LYS A 10 4.61 6.69 -12.33
CA LYS A 10 5.47 6.57 -13.54
C LYS A 10 6.99 6.48 -13.25
N LYS A 11 7.40 6.62 -11.99
CA LYS A 11 8.79 6.64 -11.52
C LYS A 11 9.22 5.41 -10.71
N LEU A 12 8.32 4.59 -10.19
CA LEU A 12 8.70 3.40 -9.42
C LEU A 12 7.80 2.20 -9.71
N GLN A 13 8.38 1.21 -10.40
CA GLN A 13 7.74 -0.06 -10.68
C GLN A 13 8.28 -1.14 -9.74
N PRO A 14 7.44 -1.73 -8.87
CA PRO A 14 7.86 -2.84 -8.03
C PRO A 14 8.22 -4.08 -8.88
N LEU A 15 9.24 -4.82 -8.46
CA LEU A 15 9.76 -6.02 -9.13
C LEU A 15 9.48 -7.27 -8.31
N GLY A 16 9.29 -8.41 -8.98
CA GLY A 16 8.99 -9.69 -8.36
C GLY A 16 7.52 -9.76 -7.92
N GLN A 17 7.25 -10.23 -6.71
CA GLN A 17 5.91 -10.29 -6.13
C GLN A 17 5.66 -9.13 -5.15
N ARG A 18 6.14 -7.94 -5.51
CA ARG A 18 6.11 -6.77 -4.61
C ARG A 18 4.98 -5.81 -4.97
N VAL A 19 4.49 -5.13 -3.95
CA VAL A 19 3.37 -4.20 -3.99
C VAL A 19 3.79 -2.91 -3.30
N LEU A 20 3.55 -1.78 -3.95
CA LEU A 20 3.78 -0.46 -3.39
C LEU A 20 2.48 0.06 -2.79
N VAL A 21 2.53 0.42 -1.52
CA VAL A 21 1.37 0.88 -0.75
C VAL A 21 1.67 2.25 -0.16
N LYS A 22 0.68 3.14 -0.20
CA LYS A 22 0.66 4.40 0.54
C LYS A 22 -0.18 4.21 1.80
N ARG A 23 0.43 4.38 2.97
CA ARG A 23 -0.31 4.26 4.25
C ARG A 23 -1.36 5.36 4.35
N THR A 24 -2.54 5.00 4.83
CA THR A 24 -3.61 5.98 5.08
C THR A 24 -3.25 6.77 6.34
N GLN A 25 -3.29 8.10 6.27
CA GLN A 25 -3.07 8.93 7.46
C GLN A 25 -4.27 8.81 8.40
N ALA A 26 -4.00 8.71 9.70
CA ALA A 26 -5.03 8.72 10.72
C ALA A 26 -5.87 9.99 10.63
N ALA A 27 -7.19 9.82 10.55
CA ALA A 27 -8.12 10.93 10.63
C ALA A 27 -7.89 11.65 11.96
N LYS A 28 -7.35 12.88 11.88
CA LYS A 28 -7.04 13.72 13.06
C LYS A 28 -8.28 14.14 13.86
N GLN A 29 -9.48 13.85 13.35
CA GLN A 29 -10.75 14.08 14.03
C GLN A 29 -11.60 12.81 13.93
N THR A 30 -11.92 12.21 15.07
CA THR A 30 -12.99 11.21 15.14
C THR A 30 -14.34 11.93 15.08
N LYS A 31 -15.36 11.28 14.51
CA LYS A 31 -16.72 11.84 14.27
C LYS A 31 -17.43 12.39 15.53
N ALA A 32 -16.86 12.17 16.73
CA ALA A 32 -17.42 12.56 18.01
C ALA A 32 -16.80 13.85 18.61
N GLY A 33 -15.89 14.55 17.91
CA GLY A 33 -15.30 15.81 18.40
C GLY A 33 -14.30 15.65 19.56
N VAL A 34 -13.88 14.42 19.86
CA VAL A 34 -12.88 14.13 20.89
C VAL A 34 -11.49 14.18 20.26
N LEU A 35 -10.66 15.08 20.76
CA LEU A 35 -9.24 15.18 20.38
C LEU A 35 -8.51 13.94 20.91
N ILE A 36 -8.18 13.00 20.02
CA ILE A 36 -7.32 11.87 20.41
C ILE A 36 -5.89 12.41 20.54
N PRO A 37 -5.23 12.26 21.71
CA PRO A 37 -3.84 12.66 21.87
C PRO A 37 -2.98 11.95 20.81
N GLU A 38 -2.10 12.69 20.14
CA GLU A 38 -1.31 12.25 18.98
C GLU A 38 -0.53 10.94 19.23
N GLN A 39 -0.27 10.62 20.51
CA GLN A 39 0.42 9.41 20.97
C GLN A 39 -0.39 8.10 20.86
N VAL A 40 -1.73 8.17 20.71
CA VAL A 40 -2.61 6.99 20.57
C VAL A 40 -3.23 6.93 19.16
N ALA A 41 -2.67 7.66 18.21
CA ALA A 41 -2.89 7.37 16.79
C ALA A 41 -2.03 6.15 16.43
N GLY A 42 -2.46 4.97 16.88
CA GLY A 42 -1.84 3.69 16.53
C GLY A 42 -1.60 3.65 15.02
N LYS A 43 -0.41 3.20 14.61
CA LYS A 43 -0.06 3.07 13.19
C LYS A 43 -1.23 2.42 12.49
N ILE A 44 -1.93 3.19 11.65
CA ILE A 44 -3.03 2.62 10.88
C ILE A 44 -2.36 1.63 9.95
N ASN A 45 -2.64 0.36 10.20
CA ASN A 45 -2.11 -0.76 9.43
C ASN A 45 -2.92 -0.93 8.15
N GLU A 46 -3.46 0.15 7.60
CA GLU A 46 -4.21 0.16 6.36
C GLU A 46 -3.48 1.06 5.37
N GLY A 47 -3.54 0.68 4.10
CA GLY A 47 -2.97 1.48 3.05
C GLY A 47 -3.65 1.24 1.72
N THR A 48 -3.46 2.19 0.81
CA THR A 48 -3.97 2.09 -0.57
C THR A 48 -2.85 1.63 -1.48
N VAL A 49 -3.13 0.61 -2.30
CA VAL A 49 -2.19 0.09 -3.29
C VAL A 49 -1.99 1.13 -4.40
N VAL A 50 -0.74 1.56 -4.60
CA VAL A 50 -0.40 2.56 -5.63
C VAL A 50 0.30 1.91 -6.83
N ALA A 51 1.04 0.82 -6.59
CA ALA A 51 1.68 0.06 -7.65
C ALA A 51 1.67 -1.43 -7.34
N VAL A 52 1.53 -2.25 -8.38
CA VAL A 52 1.64 -3.70 -8.30
C VAL A 52 2.67 -4.16 -9.32
N ALA A 53 3.45 -5.19 -8.98
CA ALA A 53 4.40 -5.75 -9.91
C ALA A 53 3.68 -6.36 -11.12
N THR A 54 4.35 -6.38 -12.26
CA THR A 54 3.82 -7.04 -13.46
C THR A 54 3.73 -8.53 -13.18
N GLY A 55 2.50 -9.06 -13.18
CA GLY A 55 2.25 -10.50 -13.09
C GLY A 55 3.06 -11.28 -14.15
N SER A 56 3.44 -12.50 -13.79
CA SER A 56 4.08 -13.45 -14.70
C SER A 56 3.08 -14.53 -15.12
N LYS A 57 3.45 -15.38 -16.08
CA LYS A 57 2.58 -16.46 -16.55
C LYS A 57 2.19 -17.44 -15.42
N ASP A 58 3.06 -17.59 -14.43
CA ASP A 58 2.89 -18.48 -13.27
C ASP A 58 2.36 -17.76 -12.02
N TRP A 59 2.21 -16.44 -12.06
CA TRP A 59 1.79 -15.64 -10.91
C TRP A 59 0.95 -14.43 -11.34
N THR A 60 -0.31 -14.42 -10.95
CA THR A 60 -1.22 -13.30 -11.13
C THR A 60 -1.37 -12.54 -9.83
N PRO A 61 -1.12 -11.22 -9.80
CA PRO A 61 -1.36 -10.44 -8.60
C PRO A 61 -2.84 -10.45 -8.24
N THR A 62 -3.11 -10.68 -6.96
CA THR A 62 -4.46 -10.73 -6.37
C THR A 62 -4.98 -9.32 -6.09
N VAL A 63 -4.06 -8.40 -5.80
CA VAL A 63 -4.36 -7.00 -5.50
C VAL A 63 -4.27 -6.12 -6.75
N LYS A 64 -5.11 -5.08 -6.81
CA LYS A 64 -5.12 -4.10 -7.89
C LYS A 64 -4.73 -2.72 -7.38
N VAL A 65 -4.28 -1.87 -8.30
CA VAL A 65 -4.02 -0.45 -8.00
C VAL A 65 -5.33 0.20 -7.58
N GLY A 66 -5.33 0.88 -6.43
CA GLY A 66 -6.50 1.51 -5.82
C GLY A 66 -7.15 0.70 -4.71
N ASP A 67 -6.82 -0.59 -4.54
CA ASP A 67 -7.39 -1.41 -3.48
C ASP A 67 -6.90 -0.94 -2.10
N MET A 68 -7.78 -0.98 -1.10
CA MET A 68 -7.39 -0.83 0.30
C MET A 68 -6.94 -2.19 0.84
N VAL A 69 -5.77 -2.23 1.45
CA VAL A 69 -5.17 -3.45 1.99
C VAL A 69 -4.79 -3.27 3.45
N LEU A 70 -4.90 -4.36 4.19
CA LEU A 70 -4.41 -4.47 5.55
C LEU A 70 -2.94 -4.88 5.51
N LEU A 71 -2.11 -4.03 6.08
CA LEU A 71 -0.67 -4.17 6.20
C LEU A 71 -0.33 -4.92 7.49
N PRO A 72 0.74 -5.72 7.49
CA PRO A 72 1.27 -6.27 8.73
C PRO A 72 1.84 -5.16 9.62
N GLU A 73 1.81 -5.35 10.94
CA GLU A 73 2.39 -4.42 11.92
C GLU A 73 3.89 -4.17 11.70
N TYR A 74 4.57 -5.20 11.19
CA TYR A 74 6.00 -5.24 10.95
C TYR A 74 6.30 -5.69 9.53
N GLY A 75 7.47 -5.29 9.05
CA GLY A 75 7.91 -5.60 7.70
C GLY A 75 7.54 -4.51 6.69
N GLY A 76 7.95 -4.78 5.45
CA GLY A 76 7.97 -3.81 4.37
C GLY A 76 9.17 -2.87 4.44
N SER A 77 9.54 -2.31 3.30
CA SER A 77 10.62 -1.34 3.16
C SER A 77 10.05 0.05 2.91
N SER A 78 10.49 1.06 3.65
CA SER A 78 10.13 2.44 3.34
C SER A 78 10.93 2.92 2.13
N VAL A 79 10.22 3.54 1.18
CA VAL A 79 10.80 4.08 -0.05
C VAL A 79 10.25 5.48 -0.23
N LYS A 80 11.14 6.47 -0.37
CA LYS A 80 10.74 7.84 -0.67
C LYS A 80 10.84 8.09 -2.17
N VAL A 81 9.74 8.49 -2.79
CA VAL A 81 9.64 8.79 -4.22
C VAL A 81 9.00 10.16 -4.35
N GLU A 82 9.66 11.09 -5.06
CA GLU A 82 9.15 12.46 -5.27
C GLU A 82 8.86 13.26 -3.99
N GLY A 83 9.51 12.91 -2.88
CA GLY A 83 9.26 13.54 -1.57
C GLY A 83 8.07 12.97 -0.82
N GLU A 84 7.34 12.01 -1.40
CA GLU A 84 6.33 11.22 -0.70
C GLU A 84 6.92 9.90 -0.18
N GLU A 85 6.45 9.47 0.98
CA GLU A 85 6.87 8.21 1.59
C GLU A 85 5.88 7.09 1.28
N PHE A 86 6.41 6.02 0.69
CA PHE A 86 5.68 4.82 0.34
C PHE A 86 6.29 3.63 1.09
N PHE A 87 5.52 2.55 1.14
CA PHE A 87 5.98 1.29 1.71
C PHE A 87 5.88 0.19 0.66
N LEU A 88 6.97 -0.53 0.51
CA LEU A 88 7.07 -1.68 -0.38
C LEU A 88 6.85 -2.94 0.45
N TYR A 89 5.82 -3.72 0.10
CA TYR A 89 5.51 -5.01 0.73
C TYR A 89 5.61 -6.13 -0.30
N GLU A 90 5.75 -7.36 0.19
CA GLU A 90 5.53 -8.55 -0.62
C GLU A 90 4.04 -8.87 -0.62
N GLU A 91 3.48 -9.32 -1.74
CA GLU A 91 2.04 -9.61 -1.84
C GLU A 91 1.59 -10.64 -0.81
N GLY A 92 2.39 -11.68 -0.56
CA GLY A 92 2.10 -12.70 0.46
C GLY A 92 2.20 -12.22 1.90
N ALA A 93 2.77 -11.04 2.15
CA ALA A 93 2.84 -10.44 3.49
C ALA A 93 1.63 -9.56 3.81
N LEU A 94 0.80 -9.23 2.81
CA LEU A 94 -0.44 -8.49 3.02
C LEU A 94 -1.44 -9.38 3.77
N LEU A 95 -2.07 -8.83 4.80
CA LEU A 95 -3.00 -9.59 5.65
C LEU A 95 -4.37 -9.77 4.99
N GLY A 96 -4.75 -8.87 4.09
CA GLY A 96 -5.99 -8.96 3.34
C GLY A 96 -6.32 -7.70 2.55
N VAL A 97 -7.32 -7.81 1.68
CA VAL A 97 -7.94 -6.69 0.97
C VAL A 97 -9.21 -6.30 1.70
N LEU A 98 -9.35 -5.01 2.02
CA LEU A 98 -10.56 -4.45 2.62
C LEU A 98 -11.61 -4.29 1.51
N CYS A 99 -12.55 -5.23 1.45
CA CYS A 99 -13.74 -5.12 0.61
C CYS A 99 -14.75 -4.20 1.30
N ASN A 100 -15.03 -3.05 0.70
CA ASN A 100 -16.11 -2.15 1.11
C ASN A 100 -17.19 -2.08 0.03
#